data_AF-A0A813F2P9-F1
#
_entry.id   AF-A0A813F2P9-F1
#
_cell.length_a   1.000
_cell.length_b   1.000
_cell.length_c   1.000
_cell.angle_alpha   90.00
_cell.angle_beta   90.00
_cell.angle_gamma   90.00
#
_symmetry.space_group_name_H-M   'P 1'
#
loop_
_entity.id
_entity.type
_entity.pdbx_description
1 polymer ?
#
loop_
_entity_poly.entity_id
_entity_poly.type
_entity_poly.pdbx_seq_one_letter_code
_entity_poly.pdbx_strand_id
1 'polypeptide(L)'
;MMLDLKRLKREPLQAEISCSWAYIAGFFDAEGCIVLPRRGQLRLEISQNNLATLTSIQRFLLESEFAYTAPIYAQASGVYKLTVSRNLVGKGVLQKLLCAGLCVKRNAAERALEICTANYNTLRMELLQMSGNQARYQRLDTVGRQRANNIIAAQLRLKRSYASGDCPKTDELHQQLVDLQRSHKLISAADRYALLRQDIRSLLRQGAMIQKEHQQPPVRNVNT
;
A
#
# COMPACT_ATOMS: atom_id res chain seq x y z
N MET A 1 27.11 -18.63 26.37
CA MET A 1 25.64 -18.83 26.55
C MET A 1 24.91 -17.77 25.75
N MET A 2 24.47 -18.10 24.54
CA MET A 2 23.72 -17.21 23.66
C MET A 2 22.24 -17.32 24.06
N LEU A 3 21.77 -16.43 24.93
CA LEU A 3 20.37 -16.39 25.33
C LEU A 3 19.51 -16.19 24.07
N ASP A 4 18.55 -17.08 23.91
CA ASP A 4 17.66 -17.19 22.77
C ASP A 4 16.73 -15.95 22.70
N LEU A 5 17.22 -14.86 22.12
CA LEU A 5 16.49 -13.59 21.90
C LEU A 5 15.14 -13.79 21.20
N LYS A 6 14.92 -14.93 20.53
CA LYS A 6 13.63 -15.31 19.93
C LYS A 6 12.57 -15.65 20.98
N ARG A 7 12.94 -16.06 22.20
CA ARG A 7 12.00 -16.34 23.30
C ARG A 7 11.44 -15.07 23.94
N LEU A 8 12.22 -13.99 24.03
CA LEU A 8 11.76 -12.70 24.56
C LEU A 8 10.70 -12.01 23.67
N LYS A 9 10.52 -12.46 22.42
CA LYS A 9 9.45 -11.98 21.53
C LYS A 9 8.12 -12.74 21.69
N ARG A 10 8.04 -13.78 22.52
CA ARG A 10 6.87 -14.68 22.56
C ARG A 10 5.85 -14.38 23.63
N GLU A 11 6.18 -13.59 24.64
CA GLU A 11 5.16 -13.13 25.59
C GLU A 11 4.72 -11.72 25.20
N PRO A 12 3.51 -11.56 24.66
CA PRO A 12 2.95 -10.23 24.49
C PRO A 12 2.76 -9.67 25.90
N LEU A 13 3.71 -8.84 26.34
CA LEU A 13 3.51 -7.96 27.49
C LEU A 13 2.22 -7.19 27.19
N GLN A 14 1.14 -7.57 27.88
CA GLN A 14 -0.16 -6.92 27.84
C GLN A 14 -0.10 -5.58 28.56
N ALA A 15 0.94 -4.79 28.33
CA ALA A 15 0.96 -3.41 28.77
C ALA A 15 -0.21 -2.73 28.08
N GLU A 16 -1.18 -2.26 28.87
CA GLU A 16 -2.27 -1.45 28.36
C GLU A 16 -1.67 -0.21 27.70
N ILE A 17 -1.69 -0.18 26.38
CA ILE A 17 -1.22 0.97 25.61
C ILE A 17 -2.26 2.07 25.82
N SER A 18 -1.95 3.03 26.69
CA SER A 18 -2.72 4.27 26.79
C SER A 18 -2.60 5.01 25.46
N CYS A 19 -3.69 5.00 24.69
CA CYS A 19 -3.73 5.69 23.41
C CYS A 19 -4.06 7.18 23.62
N SER A 20 -3.37 8.04 22.89
CA SER A 20 -3.64 9.47 22.81
C SER A 20 -3.61 9.91 21.35
N TRP A 21 -4.16 11.09 21.05
CA TRP A 21 -4.10 11.61 19.67
C TRP A 21 -2.67 11.81 19.18
N ALA A 22 -1.74 12.22 20.04
CA ALA A 22 -0.32 12.36 19.69
C ALA A 22 0.32 11.01 19.38
N TYR A 23 0.02 9.98 20.18
CA TYR A 23 0.46 8.60 19.90
C TYR A 23 -0.08 8.11 18.56
N ILE A 24 -1.38 8.26 18.30
CA ILE A 24 -2.01 7.81 17.05
C ILE A 24 -1.46 8.58 15.86
N ALA A 25 -1.19 9.89 15.98
CA ALA A 25 -0.58 10.69 14.92
C ALA A 25 0.80 10.15 14.52
N GLY A 26 1.68 9.90 15.51
CA GLY A 26 2.98 9.28 15.26
C GLY A 26 2.87 7.88 14.68
N PHE A 27 1.95 7.06 15.20
CA PHE A 27 1.70 5.71 14.70
C PHE A 27 1.16 5.73 13.25
N PHE A 28 0.29 6.67 12.93
CA PHE A 28 -0.27 6.84 11.58
C PHE A 28 0.79 7.34 10.59
N ASP A 29 1.73 8.18 11.02
CA ASP A 29 2.88 8.56 10.20
C ASP A 29 3.77 7.37 9.83
N ALA A 30 3.89 6.36 10.70
CA ALA A 30 4.59 5.12 10.40
C ALA A 30 3.75 4.16 9.55
N GLU A 31 2.57 3.76 10.04
CA GLU A 31 1.80 2.60 9.53
C GLU A 31 0.47 2.97 8.86
N GLY A 32 0.07 4.24 8.96
CA GLY A 32 -1.19 4.74 8.43
C GLY A 32 -1.15 5.00 6.93
N CYS A 33 -2.32 4.96 6.31
CA CYS A 33 -2.52 5.28 4.90
C CYS A 33 -3.82 6.06 4.69
N ILE A 34 -3.77 7.08 3.84
CA ILE A 34 -4.93 7.85 3.40
C ILE A 34 -5.32 7.35 2.02
N VAL A 35 -6.50 6.78 1.91
CA VAL A 35 -7.00 6.15 0.69
C VAL A 35 -8.27 6.87 0.26
N LEU A 36 -8.33 7.21 -1.04
CA LEU A 36 -9.54 7.73 -1.68
C LEU A 36 -10.10 6.71 -2.65
N PRO A 37 -10.84 5.67 -2.22
CA PRO A 37 -11.51 4.75 -3.12
C PRO A 37 -12.39 5.45 -4.17
N ARG A 38 -12.82 4.68 -5.18
CA ARG A 38 -13.76 5.19 -6.21
C ARG A 38 -15.00 5.76 -5.51
N ARG A 39 -15.58 6.84 -6.07
CA ARG A 39 -16.77 7.56 -5.55
C ARG A 39 -16.51 8.59 -4.43
N GLY A 40 -15.29 9.09 -4.28
CA GLY A 40 -15.00 10.22 -3.38
C GLY A 40 -15.18 9.92 -1.89
N GLN A 41 -15.12 8.65 -1.50
CA GLN A 41 -15.11 8.26 -0.10
C GLN A 41 -13.68 8.41 0.44
N LEU A 42 -13.52 9.10 1.58
CA LEU A 42 -12.28 9.17 2.34
C LEU A 42 -12.19 7.93 3.24
N ARG A 43 -11.04 7.26 3.18
CA ARG A 43 -10.74 6.11 4.03
C ARG A 43 -9.37 6.26 4.66
N LEU A 44 -9.30 6.09 5.96
CA LEU A 44 -8.04 5.97 6.71
C LEU A 44 -7.84 4.49 7.02
N GLU A 45 -6.64 3.98 6.76
CA GLU A 45 -6.29 2.59 7.02
C GLU A 45 -5.01 2.55 7.89
N ILE A 46 -4.96 1.65 8.87
CA ILE A 46 -3.75 1.32 9.64
C ILE A 46 -3.58 -0.19 9.56
N SER A 47 -2.42 -0.65 9.07
CA SER A 47 -2.12 -2.08 8.94
C SER A 47 -1.08 -2.50 9.97
N GLN A 48 -1.28 -3.62 10.67
CA GLN A 48 -0.36 -4.08 11.71
C GLN A 48 -0.50 -5.59 11.93
N ASN A 49 0.60 -6.27 12.27
CA ASN A 49 0.58 -7.70 12.62
C ASN A 49 0.05 -7.95 14.02
N ASN A 50 0.26 -7.00 14.93
CA ASN A 50 -0.25 -7.07 16.30
C ASN A 50 -1.70 -6.57 16.35
N LEU A 51 -2.65 -7.50 16.48
CA LEU A 51 -4.08 -7.19 16.64
C LEU A 51 -4.36 -6.34 17.88
N ALA A 52 -3.65 -6.58 19.00
CA ALA A 52 -3.89 -5.87 20.25
C ALA A 52 -3.69 -4.36 20.10
N THR A 53 -2.67 -3.94 19.33
CA THR A 53 -2.43 -2.52 19.03
C THR A 53 -3.60 -1.90 18.27
N LEU A 54 -4.14 -2.59 17.26
CA LEU A 54 -5.30 -2.08 16.51
C LEU A 54 -6.55 -2.04 17.38
N THR A 55 -6.75 -3.02 18.26
CA THR A 55 -7.87 -3.04 19.21
C THR A 55 -7.79 -1.87 20.20
N SER A 56 -6.59 -1.53 20.71
CA SER A 56 -6.42 -0.35 21.57
C SER A 56 -6.75 0.96 20.84
N ILE A 57 -6.33 1.09 19.57
CA ILE A 57 -6.68 2.25 18.73
C ILE A 57 -8.19 2.28 18.46
N GLN A 58 -8.81 1.14 18.14
CA GLN A 58 -10.25 1.04 17.92
C GLN A 58 -11.04 1.46 19.17
N ARG A 59 -10.63 0.97 20.34
CA ARG A 59 -11.25 1.33 21.63
C ARG A 59 -11.13 2.83 21.88
N PHE A 60 -9.96 3.42 21.68
CA PHE A 60 -9.77 4.86 21.80
C PHE A 60 -10.68 5.65 20.84
N LEU A 61 -10.83 5.21 19.59
CA LEU A 61 -11.75 5.86 18.63
C LEU A 61 -13.21 5.74 19.04
N LEU A 62 -13.60 4.62 19.66
CA LEU A 62 -14.94 4.40 20.20
C LEU A 62 -15.22 5.28 21.42
N GLU A 63 -14.25 5.43 22.32
CA GLU A 63 -14.36 6.25 23.53
C GLU A 63 -14.17 7.75 23.27
N SER A 64 -13.61 8.11 22.12
CA SER A 64 -13.48 9.50 21.68
C SER A 64 -14.82 10.12 21.28
N GLU A 65 -14.78 11.43 20.99
CA GLU A 65 -15.89 12.23 20.46
C GLU A 65 -16.56 11.70 19.18
N PHE A 66 -15.94 10.75 18.47
CA PHE A 66 -16.52 10.17 17.25
C PHE A 66 -17.48 9.01 17.52
N ALA A 67 -17.44 8.41 18.71
CA ALA A 67 -18.24 7.23 19.08
C ALA A 67 -18.27 6.15 17.97
N TYR A 68 -17.12 5.90 17.33
CA TYR A 68 -17.05 5.14 16.09
C TYR A 68 -16.24 3.86 16.25
N THR A 69 -16.92 2.71 16.10
CA THR A 69 -16.28 1.40 16.03
C THR A 69 -15.67 1.18 14.65
N ALA A 70 -14.39 1.52 14.49
CA ALA A 70 -13.64 1.30 13.26
C ALA A 70 -13.45 -0.21 13.00
N PRO A 71 -13.97 -0.80 11.90
CA PRO A 71 -13.81 -2.22 11.64
C PRO A 71 -12.34 -2.63 11.47
N ILE A 72 -11.99 -3.80 12.00
CA ILE A 72 -10.69 -4.45 11.82
C ILE A 72 -10.88 -5.68 10.93
N TYR A 73 -10.10 -5.77 9.85
CA TYR A 73 -10.14 -6.87 8.91
C TYR A 73 -8.85 -7.69 8.97
N ALA A 74 -8.96 -9.01 9.07
CA ALA A 74 -7.82 -9.90 8.86
C ALA A 74 -7.50 -10.00 7.36
N GLN A 75 -6.22 -9.97 7.00
CA GLN A 75 -5.72 -10.19 5.65
C GLN A 75 -5.06 -11.58 5.56
N ALA A 76 -5.00 -12.15 4.36
CA ALA A 76 -4.40 -13.47 4.13
C ALA A 76 -2.91 -13.57 4.52
N SER A 77 -2.21 -12.44 4.61
CA SER A 77 -0.80 -12.36 5.00
C SER A 77 -0.55 -12.42 6.51
N GLY A 78 -1.58 -12.61 7.34
CA GLY A 78 -1.48 -12.49 8.80
C GLY A 78 -1.39 -11.06 9.31
N VAL A 79 -1.64 -10.08 8.43
CA VAL A 79 -1.73 -8.65 8.77
C VAL A 79 -3.18 -8.31 9.09
N TYR A 80 -3.40 -7.47 10.09
CA TYR A 80 -4.71 -6.90 10.41
C TYR A 80 -4.79 -5.47 9.90
N LYS A 81 -5.99 -5.01 9.55
CA LYS A 81 -6.22 -3.66 9.03
C LYS A 81 -7.41 -3.00 9.71
N LEU A 82 -7.15 -1.92 10.45
CA LEU A 82 -8.17 -1.04 11.00
C LEU A 82 -8.57 -0.01 9.94
N THR A 83 -9.87 0.18 9.73
CA THR A 83 -10.38 1.07 8.67
C THR A 83 -11.39 2.08 9.21
N VAL A 84 -11.19 3.36 8.89
CA VAL A 84 -12.18 4.44 9.10
C VAL A 84 -12.67 4.91 7.75
N SER A 85 -13.92 4.63 7.38
CA SER A 85 -14.42 4.84 6.01
C SER A 85 -15.58 5.82 5.87
N ARG A 86 -16.14 6.36 6.96
CA ARG A 86 -17.21 7.37 6.88
C ARG A 86 -16.59 8.73 6.65
N ASN A 87 -16.96 9.46 5.58
CA ASN A 87 -16.32 10.73 5.23
C ASN A 87 -16.27 11.73 6.38
N LEU A 88 -17.40 11.92 7.09
CA LEU A 88 -17.47 12.86 8.21
C LEU A 88 -16.51 12.47 9.35
N VAL A 89 -16.56 11.20 9.78
CA VAL A 89 -15.68 10.67 10.83
C VAL A 89 -14.22 10.67 10.39
N GLY A 90 -13.93 10.24 9.16
CA GLY A 90 -12.60 10.20 8.59
C GLY A 90 -11.97 11.59 8.52
N LYS A 91 -12.73 12.61 8.10
CA LYS A 91 -12.26 14.01 8.13
C LYS A 91 -12.00 14.49 9.55
N GLY A 92 -12.91 14.21 10.49
CA GLY A 92 -12.74 14.58 11.90
C GLY A 92 -11.51 13.93 12.54
N VAL A 93 -11.32 12.62 12.35
CA VAL A 93 -10.13 11.90 12.80
C VAL A 93 -8.88 12.51 12.17
N LEU A 94 -8.88 12.77 10.87
CA LEU A 94 -7.73 13.34 10.18
C LEU A 94 -7.37 14.75 10.67
N GLN A 95 -8.37 15.58 10.99
CA GLN A 95 -8.18 16.88 11.65
C GLN A 95 -7.55 16.72 13.02
N LYS A 96 -8.00 15.76 13.84
CA LYS A 96 -7.38 15.46 15.14
C LYS A 96 -5.93 15.03 15.02
N LEU A 97 -5.61 14.17 14.05
CA LEU A 97 -4.24 13.76 13.78
C LEU A 97 -3.36 14.96 13.40
N LEU A 98 -3.85 15.86 12.53
CA LEU A 98 -3.14 17.10 12.18
C LEU A 98 -2.87 17.97 13.41
N CYS A 99 -3.90 18.25 14.22
CA CYS A 99 -3.75 19.04 15.45
C CYS A 99 -2.82 18.37 16.47
N ALA A 100 -2.74 17.04 16.48
CA ALA A 100 -1.89 16.28 17.38
C ALA A 100 -0.47 16.03 16.85
N GLY A 101 -0.09 16.68 15.76
CA GLY A 101 1.28 16.64 15.25
C GLY A 101 1.56 15.60 14.18
N LEU A 102 0.56 15.20 13.37
CA LEU A 102 0.82 14.43 12.14
C LEU A 102 1.79 15.23 11.24
N CYS A 103 2.93 14.65 10.91
CA CYS A 103 4.04 15.32 10.23
C CYS A 103 4.31 14.75 8.84
N VAL A 104 4.68 13.47 8.75
CA VAL A 104 5.11 12.84 7.50
C VAL A 104 3.98 12.86 6.48
N LYS A 105 2.74 12.62 6.92
CA LYS A 105 1.55 12.58 6.07
C LYS A 105 0.72 13.86 6.12
N ARG A 106 1.24 14.97 6.67
CA ARG A 106 0.52 16.25 6.83
C ARG A 106 -0.07 16.77 5.51
N ASN A 107 0.75 16.95 4.48
CA ASN A 107 0.28 17.52 3.21
C ASN A 107 -0.80 16.65 2.57
N ALA A 108 -0.63 15.32 2.61
CA ALA A 108 -1.63 14.38 2.12
C ALA A 108 -2.94 14.46 2.94
N ALA A 109 -2.83 14.66 4.25
CA ALA A 109 -3.97 14.82 5.13
C ALA A 109 -4.76 16.10 4.83
N GLU A 110 -4.08 17.25 4.69
CA GLU A 110 -4.70 18.53 4.35
C GLU A 110 -5.47 18.46 3.02
N ARG A 111 -4.83 17.92 1.98
CA ARG A 111 -5.49 17.73 0.66
C ARG A 111 -6.68 16.77 0.74
N ALA A 112 -6.60 15.73 1.56
CA ALA A 112 -7.70 14.81 1.76
C ALA A 112 -8.91 15.43 2.48
N LEU A 113 -8.72 16.48 3.29
CA LEU A 113 -9.83 17.23 3.90
C LEU A 113 -10.63 18.02 2.88
N GLU A 114 -10.02 18.46 1.77
CA GLU A 114 -10.66 19.20 0.68
C GLU A 114 -11.58 18.34 -0.20
N ILE A 115 -11.66 17.02 0.04
CA ILE A 115 -12.41 16.13 -0.84
C ILE A 115 -13.90 16.43 -0.89
N CYS A 116 -14.41 16.52 -2.12
CA CYS A 116 -15.82 16.61 -2.47
C CYS A 116 -16.09 15.81 -3.76
N THR A 117 -17.37 15.69 -4.15
CA THR A 117 -17.78 14.96 -5.35
C THR A 117 -17.24 15.56 -6.65
N ALA A 118 -17.01 16.88 -6.67
CA ALA A 118 -16.51 17.59 -7.86
C ALA A 118 -15.00 17.40 -8.08
N ASN A 119 -14.19 17.29 -7.02
CA ASN A 119 -12.72 17.30 -7.11
C ASN A 119 -12.04 15.96 -6.81
N TYR A 120 -12.79 14.91 -6.42
CA TYR A 120 -12.18 13.69 -5.89
C TYR A 120 -11.22 12.99 -6.87
N ASN A 121 -11.47 13.07 -8.18
CA ASN A 121 -10.60 12.45 -9.18
C ASN A 121 -9.23 13.13 -9.21
N THR A 122 -9.22 14.47 -9.19
CA THR A 122 -7.99 15.27 -9.16
C THR A 122 -7.23 15.03 -7.86
N LEU A 123 -7.90 15.15 -6.70
CA LEU A 123 -7.29 14.89 -5.40
C LEU A 123 -6.75 13.47 -5.26
N ARG A 124 -7.45 12.47 -5.80
CA ARG A 124 -6.96 11.09 -5.82
C ARG A 124 -5.62 11.01 -6.57
N MET A 125 -5.47 11.70 -7.70
CA MET A 125 -4.20 11.71 -8.44
C MET A 125 -3.09 12.42 -7.65
N GLU A 126 -3.40 13.53 -6.98
CA GLU A 126 -2.44 14.26 -6.14
C GLU A 126 -1.99 13.43 -4.93
N LEU A 127 -2.92 12.84 -4.18
CA LEU A 127 -2.58 11.98 -3.03
C LEU A 127 -1.77 10.76 -3.43
N LEU A 128 -2.02 10.23 -4.64
CA LEU A 128 -1.16 9.20 -5.20
C LEU A 128 0.26 9.74 -5.38
N GLN A 129 0.47 10.93 -5.92
CA GLN A 129 1.82 11.49 -6.05
C GLN A 129 2.52 11.70 -4.69
N MET A 130 1.77 11.96 -3.62
CA MET A 130 2.31 12.17 -2.27
C MET A 130 2.60 10.88 -1.49
N SER A 131 1.95 9.77 -1.84
CA SER A 131 2.18 8.47 -1.19
C SER A 131 3.45 7.81 -1.75
N GLY A 132 4.31 7.35 -0.85
CA GLY A 132 5.73 7.03 -1.10
C GLY A 132 6.06 6.27 -2.40
N ASN A 133 7.29 6.49 -2.88
CA ASN A 133 7.80 6.04 -4.18
C ASN A 133 7.73 4.52 -4.45
N GLN A 134 7.50 3.68 -3.44
CA GLN A 134 7.37 2.23 -3.64
C GLN A 134 6.20 1.89 -4.57
N ALA A 135 5.09 2.64 -4.48
CA ALA A 135 3.97 2.48 -5.40
C ALA A 135 4.25 3.06 -6.79
N ARG A 136 5.24 3.95 -6.94
CA ARG A 136 5.57 4.61 -8.23
C ARG A 136 5.98 3.60 -9.28
N TYR A 137 6.82 2.62 -8.92
CA TYR A 137 7.25 1.55 -9.82
C TYR A 137 6.17 0.51 -10.11
N GLN A 138 5.09 0.47 -9.31
CA GLN A 138 3.98 -0.44 -9.52
C GLN A 138 2.80 0.22 -10.25
N ARG A 139 2.87 1.53 -10.50
CA ARG A 139 1.79 2.26 -11.16
C ARG A 139 1.74 1.96 -12.64
N LEU A 140 0.54 1.62 -13.08
CA LEU A 140 0.20 1.56 -14.49
C LEU A 140 -0.13 2.98 -14.98
N ASP A 141 0.53 3.40 -16.04
CA ASP A 141 0.18 4.57 -16.82
C ASP A 141 -1.19 4.40 -17.51
N THR A 142 -1.62 5.37 -18.32
CA THR A 142 -2.88 5.26 -19.08
C THR A 142 -2.88 4.01 -19.97
N VAL A 143 -1.77 3.75 -20.66
CA VAL A 143 -1.64 2.59 -21.55
C VAL A 143 -1.62 1.29 -20.75
N GLY A 144 -0.89 1.23 -19.65
CA GLY A 144 -0.83 0.10 -18.73
C GLY A 144 -2.19 -0.24 -18.13
N ARG A 145 -2.99 0.77 -17.76
CA ARG A 145 -4.36 0.58 -17.29
C ARG A 145 -5.24 -0.02 -18.38
N GLN A 146 -5.11 0.47 -19.62
CA GLN A 146 -5.85 -0.11 -20.75
C GLN A 146 -5.47 -1.59 -20.96
N ARG A 147 -4.18 -1.92 -20.93
CA ARG A 147 -3.70 -3.31 -21.02
C ARG A 147 -4.30 -4.19 -19.91
N ALA A 148 -4.29 -3.71 -18.66
CA ALA A 148 -4.88 -4.43 -17.53
C ALA A 148 -6.39 -4.64 -17.69
N ASN A 149 -7.12 -3.64 -18.18
CA ASN A 149 -8.56 -3.77 -18.47
C ASN A 149 -8.82 -4.80 -19.57
N ASN A 150 -7.99 -4.84 -20.62
CA ASN A 150 -8.11 -5.84 -21.69
C ASN A 150 -7.90 -7.27 -21.15
N ILE A 151 -6.93 -7.46 -20.24
CA ILE A 151 -6.72 -8.75 -19.55
C ILE A 151 -7.96 -9.15 -18.76
N ILE A 152 -8.53 -8.24 -17.96
CA ILE A 152 -9.75 -8.51 -17.18
C ILE A 152 -10.92 -8.87 -18.11
N ALA A 153 -11.09 -8.13 -19.21
CA ALA A 153 -12.13 -8.42 -20.19
C ALA A 153 -11.95 -9.81 -20.83
N ALA A 154 -10.72 -10.19 -21.19
CA ALA A 154 -10.41 -11.51 -21.72
C ALA A 154 -10.69 -12.63 -20.68
N GLN A 155 -10.32 -12.43 -19.42
CA GLN A 155 -10.64 -13.37 -18.32
C GLN A 155 -12.15 -13.58 -18.17
N LEU A 156 -12.94 -12.50 -18.25
CA LEU A 156 -14.40 -12.58 -18.17
C LEU A 156 -15.00 -13.31 -19.37
N ARG A 157 -14.49 -13.07 -20.58
CA ARG A 157 -14.91 -13.80 -21.80
C ARG A 157 -14.60 -15.29 -21.68
N LEU A 158 -13.38 -15.63 -21.25
CA LEU A 158 -12.96 -17.01 -21.05
C LEU A 158 -13.84 -17.72 -20.01
N LYS A 159 -14.13 -17.08 -18.88
CA LYS A 159 -15.04 -17.63 -17.85
C LYS A 159 -16.44 -17.90 -18.39
N ARG A 160 -16.99 -17.00 -19.22
CA ARG A 160 -18.30 -17.20 -19.85
C ARG A 160 -18.27 -18.35 -20.86
N SER A 161 -17.19 -18.48 -21.63
CA SER A 161 -17.01 -19.56 -22.61
C SER A 161 -16.96 -20.94 -21.95
N TYR A 162 -16.28 -21.05 -20.80
CA TYR A 162 -16.31 -22.28 -20.00
C TYR A 162 -17.71 -22.64 -19.50
N ALA A 163 -18.52 -21.65 -19.12
CA ALA A 163 -19.89 -21.88 -18.68
C ALA A 163 -20.82 -22.34 -19.82
N SER A 164 -20.53 -21.98 -21.08
CA SER A 164 -21.33 -22.38 -22.25
C SER A 164 -20.90 -23.70 -22.90
N GLY A 165 -19.78 -24.31 -22.50
CA GLY A 165 -19.30 -25.59 -23.06
C GLY A 165 -18.74 -25.50 -24.49
N ASP A 166 -18.42 -24.30 -24.98
CA ASP A 166 -17.91 -24.07 -26.34
C ASP A 166 -16.37 -24.25 -26.38
N CYS A 167 -15.93 -25.50 -26.58
CA CYS A 167 -14.54 -25.94 -26.42
C CYS A 167 -13.52 -25.28 -27.38
N PRO A 168 -13.78 -25.16 -28.71
CA PRO A 168 -12.79 -24.57 -29.62
C PRO A 168 -12.51 -23.10 -29.31
N LYS A 169 -13.56 -22.38 -28.91
CA LYS A 169 -13.49 -20.96 -28.55
C LYS A 169 -12.79 -20.72 -27.22
N THR A 170 -12.84 -21.69 -26.29
CA THR A 170 -12.12 -21.58 -25.03
C THR A 170 -10.61 -21.58 -25.22
N ASP A 171 -10.08 -22.41 -26.12
CA ASP A 171 -8.63 -22.50 -26.35
C ASP A 171 -8.07 -21.23 -26.98
N GLU A 172 -8.77 -20.65 -27.95
CA GLU A 172 -8.39 -19.37 -28.57
C GLU A 172 -8.38 -18.23 -27.54
N LEU A 173 -9.44 -18.12 -26.72
CA LEU A 173 -9.52 -17.11 -25.65
C LEU A 173 -8.45 -17.32 -24.58
N HIS A 174 -8.09 -18.57 -24.29
CA HIS A 174 -7.03 -18.90 -23.35
C HIS A 174 -5.67 -18.44 -23.89
N GLN A 175 -5.37 -18.76 -25.15
CA GLN A 175 -4.13 -18.33 -25.80
C GLN A 175 -4.04 -16.80 -25.86
N GLN A 176 -5.13 -16.12 -26.24
CA GLN A 176 -5.19 -14.65 -26.25
C GLN A 176 -4.91 -14.05 -24.86
N LEU A 177 -5.46 -14.65 -23.80
CA LEU A 177 -5.22 -14.20 -22.43
C LEU A 177 -3.74 -14.37 -22.04
N VAL A 178 -3.13 -15.51 -22.37
CA VAL A 178 -1.71 -15.78 -22.12
C VAL A 178 -0.83 -14.74 -22.83
N ASP A 179 -1.11 -14.44 -24.10
CA ASP A 179 -0.35 -13.47 -24.88
C ASP A 179 -0.48 -12.05 -24.32
N LEU A 180 -1.70 -11.64 -23.94
CA LEU A 180 -1.94 -10.35 -23.28
C LEU A 180 -1.17 -10.25 -21.94
N GLN A 181 -1.18 -11.31 -21.13
CA GLN A 181 -0.45 -11.34 -19.86
C GLN A 181 1.06 -11.31 -20.05
N ARG A 182 1.59 -12.06 -21.02
CA ARG A 182 3.02 -12.08 -21.35
C ARG A 182 3.49 -10.71 -21.82
N SER A 183 2.76 -10.11 -22.76
CA SER A 183 3.03 -8.76 -23.27
C SER A 183 2.98 -7.72 -22.14
N HIS A 184 1.96 -7.77 -21.30
CA HIS A 184 1.84 -6.86 -20.16
C HIS A 184 3.00 -6.99 -19.17
N LYS A 185 3.43 -8.21 -18.84
CA LYS A 185 4.58 -8.46 -17.96
C LYS A 185 5.87 -7.90 -18.55
N LEU A 186 6.12 -8.13 -19.84
CA LEU A 186 7.31 -7.65 -20.54
C LEU A 186 7.36 -6.12 -20.55
N ILE A 187 6.28 -5.47 -21.01
CA ILE A 187 6.20 -4.02 -21.10
C ILE A 187 6.32 -3.39 -19.71
N SER A 188 5.61 -3.91 -18.70
CA SER A 188 5.69 -3.38 -17.33
C SER A 188 7.08 -3.55 -16.73
N ALA A 189 7.83 -4.60 -17.09
CA ALA A 189 9.23 -4.74 -16.67
C ALA A 189 10.12 -3.70 -17.35
N ALA A 190 9.95 -3.47 -18.65
CA ALA A 190 10.69 -2.45 -19.39
C ALA A 190 10.42 -1.03 -18.85
N ASP A 191 9.15 -0.69 -18.60
CA ASP A 191 8.73 0.60 -18.04
C ASP A 191 9.35 0.83 -16.65
N ARG A 192 9.33 -0.19 -15.79
CA ARG A 192 9.96 -0.14 -14.47
C ARG A 192 11.47 0.07 -14.55
N TYR A 193 12.13 -0.64 -15.45
CA TYR A 193 13.57 -0.49 -15.66
C TYR A 193 13.92 0.91 -16.17
N ALA A 194 13.15 1.43 -17.13
CA ALA A 194 13.33 2.78 -17.66
C ALA A 194 13.17 3.85 -16.57
N LEU A 195 12.14 3.72 -15.74
CA LEU A 195 11.88 4.64 -14.62
C LEU A 195 12.99 4.56 -13.57
N LEU A 196 13.39 3.35 -13.17
CA LEU A 196 14.48 3.15 -12.21
C LEU A 196 15.79 3.74 -12.74
N ARG A 197 16.10 3.55 -14.02
CA ARG A 197 17.28 4.13 -14.66
C ARG A 197 17.23 5.66 -14.68
N GLN A 198 16.06 6.25 -14.90
CA GLN A 198 15.87 7.69 -14.83
C GLN A 198 16.11 8.22 -13.41
N ASP A 199 15.55 7.56 -12.40
CA ASP A 199 15.71 7.96 -10.99
C ASP A 199 17.17 7.81 -10.54
N ILE A 200 17.85 6.71 -10.87
CA ILE A 200 19.28 6.53 -10.62
C ILE A 200 20.09 7.68 -11.23
N ARG A 201 19.83 8.04 -12.50
CA ARG A 201 20.51 9.16 -13.15
C ARG A 201 20.23 10.49 -12.45
N SER A 202 19.01 10.71 -11.98
CA SER A 202 18.66 11.90 -11.21
C SER A 202 19.41 11.98 -9.88
N LEU A 203 19.49 10.86 -9.15
CA LEU A 203 20.23 10.77 -7.90
C LEU A 203 21.73 11.01 -8.11
N LEU A 204 22.33 10.42 -9.15
CA LEU A 204 23.74 10.65 -9.49
C LEU A 204 24.01 12.13 -9.81
N ARG A 205 23.10 12.81 -10.51
CA ARG A 205 23.21 14.28 -10.75
C ARG A 205 23.08 15.12 -9.48
N GLN A 206 22.39 14.61 -8.47
CA GLN A 206 22.25 15.25 -7.15
C GLN A 206 23.40 14.91 -6.19
N GLY A 207 24.46 14.25 -6.67
CA GLY A 207 25.64 13.92 -5.88
C GLY A 207 25.56 12.58 -5.14
N ALA A 208 24.59 11.72 -5.44
CA ALA A 208 24.59 10.36 -4.91
C ALA A 208 25.81 9.58 -5.43
N MET A 209 26.46 8.82 -4.56
CA MET A 209 27.64 8.01 -4.88
C MET A 209 27.25 6.54 -4.98
N ILE A 210 27.74 5.85 -6.02
CA ILE A 210 27.59 4.39 -6.13
C ILE A 210 28.61 3.77 -5.18
N GLN A 211 28.15 3.14 -4.10
CA GLN A 211 29.02 2.28 -3.31
C GLN A 211 29.45 1.12 -4.21
N LYS A 212 30.73 1.11 -4.62
CA LYS A 212 31.34 -0.09 -5.17
C LYS A 212 31.35 -1.10 -4.05
N GLU A 213 30.56 -2.16 -4.17
CA GLU A 213 30.71 -3.31 -3.27
C GLU A 213 32.20 -3.66 -3.23
N HIS A 214 32.77 -3.68 -2.03
CA HIS A 214 34.08 -4.28 -1.81
C HIS A 214 33.94 -5.73 -2.28
N GLN A 215 34.43 -6.00 -3.49
CA GLN A 215 34.65 -7.37 -3.92
C GLN A 215 35.60 -7.96 -2.89
N GLN A 216 35.05 -8.78 -1.98
CA GLN A 216 35.89 -9.57 -1.10
C GLN A 216 36.83 -10.37 -2.02
N PRO A 217 38.15 -10.24 -1.84
CA PRO A 217 39.09 -10.98 -2.67
C PRO A 217 38.72 -12.46 -2.60
N PRO A 218 38.77 -13.19 -3.72
CA PRO A 218 38.38 -14.59 -3.76
C PRO A 218 39.15 -15.34 -2.68
N VAL A 219 38.42 -15.95 -1.75
CA VAL A 219 38.99 -16.81 -0.72
C VAL A 219 39.69 -17.96 -1.45
N ARG A 220 41.03 -17.90 -1.50
CA ARG A 220 41.83 -19.01 -2.03
C ARG A 220 41.63 -20.16 -1.06
N ASN A 221 40.83 -21.15 -1.46
CA ASN A 221 40.81 -22.45 -0.81
C ASN A 221 42.17 -23.10 -1.01
N VAL A 222 43.04 -22.96 -0.03
CA VAL A 222 44.27 -23.74 0.09
C VAL A 222 43.84 -25.10 0.64
N ASN A 223 43.52 -26.03 -0.24
CA ASN A 223 43.43 -27.44 0.13
C ASN A 223 44.86 -27.99 0.16
N THR A 224 45.35 -28.22 1.38
CA THR A 224 46.48 -29.12 1.69
C THR A 224 46.03 -30.57 1.70
#